data_AF-A0A3B8NUX3-F1
#
_entry.id   AF-A0A3B8NUX3-F1
#
_cell.length_a   1.000
_cell.length_b   1.000
_cell.length_c   1.000
_cell.angle_alpha   90.00
_cell.angle_beta   90.00
_cell.angle_gamma   90.00
#
_symmetry.space_group_name_H-M   'P 1'
#
loop_
_entity.id
_entity.type
_entity.pdbx_description
1 polymer ?
#
loop_
_entity_poly.entity_id
_entity_poly.type
_entity_poly.pdbx_seq_one_letter_code
_entity_poly.pdbx_strand_id
1 'polypeptide(L)'
;MESLNRHTAGGRFRFATDSPYVAIQTDQPVGETMPHITKLGQSGFDVYVSEKGDYHYVGSLIPPSAAVPGYSAVVDCKTRRMRNYTIHMPLYDGVNEMYVGLAKGSEVRACEPYAHPMLILYYGSSITQDGCASRPGNGYQAMIARKLDADFINLGFSGSALGETAMAEYLAGIPCAVFVCDYDYNAPSAESLAETHEPALSPISEIAAGNTDCVCIKTEFPCGNRG
;
A
#
# COMPACT_ATOMS: atom_id res chain seq x y z
N MET A 1 -15.12 7.61 3.31
CA MET A 1 -13.77 8.01 2.87
C MET A 1 -13.01 8.91 3.84
N GLU A 2 -13.67 9.82 4.59
CA GLU A 2 -13.01 10.90 5.36
C GLU A 2 -12.04 10.47 6.48
N SER A 3 -12.09 9.19 6.91
CA SER A 3 -11.09 8.59 7.82
C SER A 3 -10.07 7.70 7.10
N LEU A 4 -10.50 6.93 6.09
CA LEU A 4 -9.67 5.95 5.38
C LEU A 4 -8.60 6.58 4.49
N ASN A 5 -8.84 7.80 3.98
CA ASN A 5 -7.85 8.53 3.18
C ASN A 5 -6.59 8.93 3.96
N ARG A 6 -6.63 8.83 5.29
CA ARG A 6 -5.46 9.04 6.15
C ARG A 6 -4.68 7.76 6.41
N HIS A 7 -5.23 6.59 6.07
CA HIS A 7 -4.51 5.33 6.19
C HIS A 7 -3.39 5.27 5.15
N THR A 8 -2.25 4.76 5.56
CA THR A 8 -1.05 4.77 4.72
C THR A 8 -0.85 3.49 3.92
N ALA A 9 -1.93 2.75 3.62
CA ALA A 9 -1.86 1.52 2.83
C ALA A 9 -1.11 1.76 1.51
N GLY A 10 -0.18 0.87 1.17
CA GLY A 10 0.70 1.04 0.02
C GLY A 10 1.75 2.16 0.17
N GLY A 11 1.75 2.99 1.21
CA GLY A 11 2.83 3.92 1.47
C GLY A 11 4.16 3.20 1.64
N ARG A 12 5.25 3.76 1.10
CA ARG A 12 6.60 3.20 1.20
C ARG A 12 7.65 4.30 1.32
N PHE A 13 8.63 4.09 2.19
CA PHE A 13 9.87 4.89 2.24
C PHE A 13 11.04 4.08 1.70
N ARG A 14 11.75 4.61 0.70
CA ARG A 14 12.90 3.97 0.05
C ARG A 14 14.15 4.83 0.19
N PHE A 15 15.24 4.23 0.65
CA PHE A 15 16.54 4.89 0.78
C PHE A 15 17.66 3.86 0.82
N ALA A 16 18.90 4.28 0.62
CA ALA A 16 20.06 3.42 0.79
C ALA A 16 20.93 3.89 1.95
N THR A 17 21.46 2.94 2.73
CA THR A 17 22.40 3.25 3.82
C THR A 17 23.33 2.08 4.12
N ASP A 18 24.52 2.37 4.64
CA ASP A 18 25.45 1.38 5.21
C ASP A 18 25.21 1.10 6.70
N SER A 19 24.13 1.65 7.27
CA SER A 19 23.81 1.46 8.67
C SER A 19 23.60 -0.02 9.03
N PRO A 20 24.09 -0.49 10.20
CA PRO A 20 23.90 -1.87 10.62
C PRO A 20 22.49 -2.12 11.20
N TYR A 21 21.67 -1.08 11.36
CA TYR A 21 20.28 -1.19 11.78
C TYR A 21 19.45 -0.08 11.12
N VAL A 22 18.13 -0.28 11.11
CA VAL A 22 17.15 0.76 10.79
C VAL A 22 16.17 0.82 11.96
N ALA A 23 16.08 1.99 12.58
CA ALA A 23 15.11 2.27 13.63
C ALA A 23 14.05 3.25 13.13
N ILE A 24 12.88 3.21 13.77
CA ILE A 24 11.85 4.22 13.61
C ILE A 24 11.48 4.83 14.96
N GLN A 25 11.04 6.08 14.92
CA GLN A 25 10.22 6.72 15.94
C GLN A 25 9.01 7.31 15.23
N THR A 26 7.80 6.98 15.68
CA THR A 26 6.56 7.45 15.04
C THR A 26 5.71 8.28 15.98
N ASP A 27 4.91 9.17 15.38
CA ASP A 27 3.67 9.69 15.94
C ASP A 27 2.51 9.18 15.07
N GLN A 28 1.52 8.56 15.70
CA GLN A 28 0.39 7.93 15.02
C GLN A 28 -0.91 8.24 15.75
N PRO A 29 -2.02 8.44 15.02
CA PRO A 29 -3.34 8.56 15.64
C PRO A 29 -3.65 7.29 16.45
N VAL A 30 -4.24 7.48 17.63
CA VAL A 30 -4.72 6.37 18.45
C VAL A 30 -6.07 5.92 17.87
N GLY A 31 -6.03 4.91 17.02
CA GLY A 31 -7.21 4.28 16.42
C GLY A 31 -7.78 3.12 17.24
N GLU A 32 -8.99 2.70 16.89
CA GLU A 32 -9.58 1.47 17.41
C GLU A 32 -8.86 0.24 16.84
N THR A 33 -8.68 -0.79 17.66
CA THR A 33 -8.07 -2.04 17.18
C THR A 33 -9.08 -2.86 16.40
N MET A 34 -8.75 -3.19 15.15
CA MET A 34 -9.59 -4.04 14.31
C MET A 34 -9.31 -5.52 14.65
N PRO A 35 -10.31 -6.29 15.16
CA PRO A 35 -10.05 -7.63 15.71
C PRO A 35 -9.65 -8.68 14.65
N HIS A 36 -9.89 -8.40 13.37
CA HIS A 36 -9.58 -9.29 12.25
C HIS A 36 -8.28 -8.92 11.52
N ILE A 37 -7.68 -7.78 11.84
CA ILE A 37 -6.40 -7.34 11.27
C ILE A 37 -5.30 -7.56 12.31
N THR A 38 -4.14 -8.05 11.88
CA THR A 38 -3.00 -8.18 12.80
C THR A 38 -2.54 -6.79 13.24
N LYS A 39 -2.08 -6.65 14.48
CA LYS A 39 -1.58 -5.34 14.96
C LYS A 39 -0.42 -4.80 14.11
N LEU A 40 0.42 -5.70 13.57
CA LEU A 40 1.47 -5.37 12.62
C LEU A 40 0.92 -4.87 11.28
N GLY A 41 -0.10 -5.52 10.71
CA GLY A 41 -0.76 -5.03 9.50
C GLY A 41 -1.46 -3.68 9.71
N GLN A 42 -2.16 -3.53 10.83
CA GLN A 42 -2.93 -2.31 11.12
C GLN A 42 -2.03 -1.09 11.33
N SER A 43 -1.10 -1.16 12.30
CA SER A 43 -0.34 0.00 12.81
C SER A 43 1.18 -0.14 12.68
N GLY A 44 1.65 -1.29 12.19
CA GLY A 44 3.06 -1.64 12.12
C GLY A 44 3.70 -1.34 10.76
N PHE A 45 5.02 -1.52 10.70
CA PHE A 45 5.80 -1.38 9.49
C PHE A 45 6.59 -2.67 9.26
N ASP A 46 6.92 -2.97 8.01
CA ASP A 46 7.92 -3.98 7.71
C ASP A 46 9.01 -3.48 6.77
N VAL A 47 10.17 -4.13 6.85
CA VAL A 47 11.41 -3.67 6.24
C VAL A 47 11.92 -4.74 5.30
N TYR A 48 12.18 -4.32 4.07
CA TYR A 48 12.80 -5.09 3.02
C TYR A 48 14.12 -4.47 2.61
N VAL A 49 15.04 -5.30 2.13
CA VAL A 49 16.23 -4.88 1.39
C VAL A 49 16.11 -5.36 -0.05
N SER A 50 16.49 -4.52 -1.01
CA SER A 50 16.63 -4.93 -2.40
C SER A 50 18.09 -5.01 -2.83
N GLU A 51 18.44 -6.08 -3.54
CA GLU A 51 19.73 -6.27 -4.19
C GLU A 51 19.50 -6.77 -5.62
N LYS A 52 19.90 -5.98 -6.63
CA LYS A 52 19.71 -6.32 -8.06
C LYS A 52 18.26 -6.67 -8.45
N GLY A 53 17.29 -5.95 -7.87
CA GLY A 53 15.86 -6.16 -8.11
C GLY A 53 15.23 -7.26 -7.24
N ASP A 54 16.03 -8.07 -6.54
CA ASP A 54 15.50 -9.07 -5.61
C ASP A 54 15.26 -8.45 -4.23
N TYR A 55 14.03 -8.58 -3.75
CA TYR A 55 13.62 -8.04 -2.44
C TYR A 55 13.57 -9.13 -1.37
N HIS A 56 14.22 -8.88 -0.24
CA HIS A 56 14.28 -9.78 0.90
C HIS A 56 13.72 -9.11 2.14
N TYR A 57 12.82 -9.82 2.83
CA TYR A 57 12.31 -9.39 4.13
C TYR A 57 13.45 -9.42 5.16
N VAL A 58 13.60 -8.34 5.93
CA VAL A 58 14.65 -8.20 6.95
C VAL A 58 14.07 -8.20 8.35
N GLY A 59 12.90 -7.60 8.54
CA GLY A 59 12.27 -7.52 9.85
C GLY A 59 11.00 -6.69 9.86
N SER A 60 10.31 -6.72 10.99
CA SER A 60 9.12 -5.93 11.24
C SER A 60 9.36 -4.99 12.39
N LEU A 61 8.82 -3.78 12.28
CA LEU A 61 8.84 -2.76 13.31
C LEU A 61 7.47 -2.82 13.98
N ILE A 62 7.41 -3.60 15.05
CA ILE A 62 6.15 -4.04 15.64
C ILE A 62 5.73 -3.03 16.73
N PRO A 63 4.50 -2.48 16.67
CA PRO A 63 3.96 -1.63 17.72
C PRO A 63 3.74 -2.42 19.02
N PRO A 64 3.70 -1.76 20.19
CA PRO A 64 3.29 -2.41 21.42
C PRO A 64 1.83 -2.90 21.33
N SER A 65 1.47 -3.84 22.19
CA SER A 65 0.10 -4.38 22.24
C SER A 65 -0.93 -3.34 22.68
N ALA A 66 -0.53 -2.40 23.54
CA ALA A 66 -1.35 -1.27 23.95
C ALA A 66 -1.48 -0.25 22.82
N ALA A 67 -2.66 0.38 22.71
CA ALA A 67 -2.84 1.52 21.82
C ALA A 67 -2.05 2.72 22.38
N VAL A 68 -1.09 3.21 21.60
CA VAL A 68 -0.20 4.31 21.95
C VAL A 68 -0.12 5.30 20.78
N PRO A 69 0.10 6.60 21.04
CA PRO A 69 0.17 7.62 19.98
C PRO A 69 1.49 7.56 19.18
N GLY A 70 2.18 6.43 19.14
CA GLY A 70 3.51 6.31 18.55
C GLY A 70 4.42 5.36 19.32
N TYR A 71 5.49 4.90 18.68
CA TYR A 71 6.45 3.98 19.29
C TYR A 71 7.81 4.07 18.60
N SER A 72 8.82 3.51 19.27
CA SER A 72 10.11 3.23 18.65
C SER A 72 10.25 1.73 18.41
N ALA A 73 10.84 1.38 17.28
CA ALA A 73 11.22 0.00 16.97
C ALA A 73 12.50 -0.02 16.14
N VAL A 74 13.18 -1.17 16.12
CA VAL A 74 14.44 -1.34 15.39
C VAL A 74 14.51 -2.69 14.71
N VAL A 75 15.01 -2.70 13.48
CA VAL A 75 15.43 -3.89 12.75
C VAL A 75 16.96 -3.87 12.64
N ASP A 76 17.60 -4.91 13.18
CA ASP A 76 19.05 -5.05 13.19
C ASP A 76 19.52 -5.91 12.01
N CYS A 77 20.35 -5.34 11.13
CA CYS A 77 20.94 -5.98 9.96
C CYS A 77 22.36 -6.53 10.23
N LYS A 78 22.84 -6.40 11.47
CA LYS A 78 24.08 -6.96 12.05
C LYS A 78 25.40 -6.50 11.44
N THR A 79 25.39 -5.86 10.27
CA THR A 79 26.61 -5.56 9.49
C THR A 79 26.51 -4.23 8.78
N ARG A 80 27.61 -3.47 8.78
CA ARG A 80 27.76 -2.22 8.03
C ARG A 80 28.01 -2.49 6.55
N ARG A 81 26.94 -2.50 5.76
CA ARG A 81 27.00 -2.71 4.31
C ARG A 81 25.93 -1.84 3.67
N MET A 82 26.30 -1.13 2.60
CA MET A 82 25.37 -0.35 1.81
C MET A 82 24.27 -1.26 1.24
N ARG A 83 23.01 -0.92 1.52
CA ARG A 83 21.82 -1.66 1.07
C ARG A 83 20.72 -0.68 0.71
N ASN A 84 19.91 -1.04 -0.28
CA ASN A 84 18.66 -0.36 -0.59
C ASN A 84 17.57 -0.89 0.34
N TYR A 85 16.97 -0.03 1.15
CA TYR A 85 15.88 -0.37 2.06
C TYR A 85 14.54 0.12 1.53
N THR A 86 13.49 -0.65 1.80
CA THR A 86 12.09 -0.26 1.62
C THR A 86 11.36 -0.54 2.94
N ILE A 87 10.78 0.51 3.53
CA ILE A 87 9.90 0.39 4.70
C ILE A 87 8.47 0.54 4.20
N HIS A 88 7.63 -0.48 4.36
CA HIS A 88 6.20 -0.40 4.07
C HIS A 88 5.45 0.21 5.25
N MET A 89 4.52 1.10 4.94
CA MET A 89 3.72 1.85 5.91
C MET A 89 2.49 1.05 6.39
N PRO A 90 1.91 1.38 7.55
CA PRO A 90 0.72 0.72 8.08
C PRO A 90 -0.46 0.69 7.11
N LEU A 91 -1.26 -0.38 7.14
CA LEU A 91 -2.36 -0.59 6.19
C LEU A 91 -3.67 0.10 6.63
N TYR A 92 -3.94 0.12 7.94
CA TYR A 92 -5.24 0.55 8.49
C TYR A 92 -5.12 1.64 9.56
N ASP A 93 -3.96 2.28 9.67
CA ASP A 93 -3.77 3.48 10.49
C ASP A 93 -3.03 4.55 9.68
N GLY A 94 -3.18 5.79 10.14
CA GLY A 94 -2.35 6.89 9.66
C GLY A 94 -0.99 6.95 10.34
N VAL A 95 -0.13 7.81 9.79
CA VAL A 95 1.16 8.20 10.38
C VAL A 95 1.26 9.72 10.28
N ASN A 96 1.31 10.40 11.42
CA ASN A 96 1.44 11.86 11.46
C ASN A 96 2.90 12.25 11.20
N GLU A 97 3.82 11.61 11.92
CA GLU A 97 5.26 11.82 11.79
C GLU A 97 6.00 10.48 11.88
N MET A 98 7.10 10.38 11.14
CA MET A 98 8.00 9.24 11.18
C MET A 98 9.44 9.72 11.04
N TYR A 99 10.28 9.33 11.99
CA TYR A 99 11.72 9.57 11.97
C TYR A 99 12.44 8.25 11.76
N VAL A 100 13.39 8.23 10.82
CA VAL A 100 14.25 7.06 10.58
C VAL A 100 15.57 7.25 11.34
N GLY A 101 15.83 6.36 12.30
CA GLY A 101 17.05 6.35 13.10
C GLY A 101 18.10 5.42 12.50
N LEU A 102 19.31 5.93 12.30
CA LEU A 102 20.47 5.20 11.75
C LEU A 102 21.69 5.37 12.67
N ALA A 103 22.66 4.45 12.58
CA ALA A 103 23.90 4.57 13.31
C ALA A 103 24.67 5.83 12.90
N LYS A 104 25.24 6.54 13.88
CA LYS A 104 26.07 7.73 13.65
C LYS A 104 27.20 7.42 12.67
N GLY A 105 27.41 8.33 11.72
CA GLY A 105 28.43 8.19 10.67
C GLY A 105 28.05 7.24 9.53
N SER A 106 26.83 6.69 9.52
CA SER A 106 26.31 5.98 8.35
C SER A 106 25.97 6.97 7.23
N GLU A 107 26.22 6.55 6.01
CA GLU A 107 25.86 7.30 4.83
C GLU A 107 24.39 7.05 4.46
N VAL A 108 23.71 8.08 3.96
CA VAL A 108 22.37 7.97 3.39
C VAL A 108 22.41 8.42 1.94
N ARG A 109 21.87 7.59 1.05
CA ARG A 109 21.74 7.89 -0.38
C ARG A 109 20.30 7.70 -0.82
N ALA A 110 19.96 8.30 -1.95
CA ALA A 110 18.75 7.92 -2.67
C ALA A 110 18.81 6.42 -2.99
N CYS A 111 17.65 5.76 -2.88
CA CYS A 111 17.51 4.38 -3.33
C CYS A 111 17.66 4.33 -4.86
N GLU A 112 18.10 3.18 -5.38
CA GLU A 112 18.06 2.94 -6.83
C GLU A 112 16.62 3.12 -7.36
N PRO A 113 16.44 3.79 -8.51
CA PRO A 113 15.14 3.84 -9.18
C PRO A 113 14.60 2.43 -9.44
N TYR A 114 13.29 2.30 -9.52
CA TYR A 114 12.64 1.07 -9.99
C TYR A 114 13.17 0.69 -11.38
N ALA A 115 13.52 -0.59 -11.59
CA ALA A 115 13.95 -1.07 -12.91
C ALA A 115 12.88 -0.85 -13.99
N HIS A 116 11.61 -0.87 -13.59
CA HIS A 116 10.49 -0.50 -14.43
C HIS A 116 9.81 0.73 -13.84
N PRO A 117 10.01 1.94 -14.41
CA PRO A 117 9.38 3.18 -13.93
C PRO A 117 7.87 3.25 -14.23
N MET A 118 7.23 2.09 -14.43
CA MET A 118 5.80 1.95 -14.60
C MET A 118 5.13 2.10 -13.25
N LEU A 119 4.21 3.06 -13.16
CA LEU A 119 3.32 3.19 -12.01
C LEU A 119 2.08 2.32 -12.22
N ILE A 120 1.77 1.47 -11.25
CA ILE A 120 0.51 0.73 -11.21
C ILE A 120 -0.44 1.42 -10.22
N LEU A 121 -1.60 1.84 -10.68
CA LEU A 121 -2.61 2.50 -9.85
C LEU A 121 -3.71 1.51 -9.49
N TYR A 122 -3.91 1.25 -8.21
CA TYR A 122 -4.97 0.37 -7.71
C TYR A 122 -6.07 1.19 -7.05
N TYR A 123 -7.33 0.91 -7.40
CA TYR A 123 -8.51 1.44 -6.72
C TYR A 123 -9.44 0.29 -6.38
N GLY A 124 -9.88 0.20 -5.13
CA GLY A 124 -10.69 -0.96 -4.75
C GLY A 124 -11.15 -1.05 -3.31
N SER A 125 -11.61 -2.25 -2.97
CA SER A 125 -12.26 -2.58 -1.70
C SER A 125 -11.31 -2.70 -0.50
N SER A 126 -11.78 -3.30 0.60
CA SER A 126 -10.92 -3.70 1.72
C SER A 126 -9.82 -4.67 1.31
N ILE A 127 -10.06 -5.48 0.27
CA ILE A 127 -9.05 -6.41 -0.29
C ILE A 127 -7.92 -5.60 -0.90
N THR A 128 -8.24 -4.55 -1.66
CA THR A 128 -7.25 -3.62 -2.20
C THR A 128 -6.56 -2.83 -1.08
N GLN A 129 -7.25 -2.48 0.00
CA GLN A 129 -6.62 -1.90 1.20
C GLN A 129 -5.78 -2.90 2.01
N ASP A 130 -5.61 -4.14 1.52
CA ASP A 130 -4.85 -5.22 2.14
C ASP A 130 -5.46 -5.76 3.44
N GLY A 131 -6.78 -5.70 3.59
CA GLY A 131 -7.51 -6.46 4.61
C GLY A 131 -7.60 -7.95 4.20
N CYS A 132 -6.97 -8.92 4.88
CA CYS A 132 -6.26 -8.91 6.17
C CYS A 132 -4.82 -9.43 6.03
N ALA A 133 -3.98 -8.75 5.26
CA ALA A 133 -2.57 -9.11 5.10
C ALA A 133 -1.87 -9.18 6.47
N SER A 134 -0.98 -10.17 6.63
CA SER A 134 -0.32 -10.43 7.91
C SER A 134 0.68 -9.34 8.33
N ARG A 135 1.15 -8.54 7.38
CA ARG A 135 2.03 -7.38 7.57
C ARG A 135 2.00 -6.49 6.32
N PRO A 136 2.40 -5.22 6.39
CA PRO A 136 2.22 -4.25 5.30
C PRO A 136 2.77 -4.68 3.93
N GLY A 137 3.99 -5.21 3.89
CA GLY A 137 4.59 -5.69 2.65
C GLY A 137 3.96 -6.96 2.09
N ASN A 138 3.01 -7.60 2.77
CA ASN A 138 2.30 -8.78 2.25
C ASN A 138 1.02 -8.41 1.49
N GLY A 139 0.72 -7.14 1.30
CA GLY A 139 -0.31 -6.72 0.35
C GLY A 139 -0.01 -7.21 -1.07
N TYR A 140 -1.05 -7.55 -1.84
CA TYR A 140 -0.85 -8.20 -3.13
C TYR A 140 -0.14 -7.26 -4.12
N GLN A 141 -0.43 -5.96 -4.06
CA GLN A 141 0.23 -4.92 -4.84
C GLN A 141 1.71 -4.83 -4.47
N ALA A 142 2.03 -4.90 -3.16
CA ALA A 142 3.41 -4.90 -2.69
C ALA A 142 4.17 -6.14 -3.17
N MET A 143 3.52 -7.30 -3.20
CA MET A 143 4.10 -8.54 -3.74
C MET A 143 4.36 -8.44 -5.25
N ILE A 144 3.41 -7.91 -6.02
CA ILE A 144 3.56 -7.69 -7.47
C ILE A 144 4.68 -6.69 -7.74
N ALA A 145 4.68 -5.56 -7.03
CA ALA A 145 5.69 -4.51 -7.18
C ALA A 145 7.11 -5.00 -6.90
N ARG A 146 7.31 -5.85 -5.88
CA ARG A 146 8.62 -6.47 -5.63
C ARG A 146 9.03 -7.46 -6.71
N LYS A 147 8.07 -8.16 -7.33
CA LYS A 147 8.35 -9.11 -8.40
C LYS A 147 8.70 -8.42 -9.71
N LEU A 148 8.10 -7.25 -9.96
CA LEU A 148 8.31 -6.47 -11.17
C LEU A 148 9.36 -5.36 -11.00
N ASP A 149 9.82 -5.10 -9.78
CA ASP A 149 10.61 -3.91 -9.44
C ASP A 149 10.00 -2.63 -10.04
N ALA A 150 8.72 -2.40 -9.70
CA ALA A 150 7.87 -1.32 -10.20
C ALA A 150 7.20 -0.55 -9.06
N ASP A 151 6.76 0.68 -9.35
CA ASP A 151 6.07 1.52 -8.38
C ASP A 151 4.55 1.28 -8.38
N PHE A 152 3.87 1.61 -7.29
CA PHE A 152 2.42 1.56 -7.23
C PHE A 152 1.79 2.56 -6.26
N ILE A 153 0.56 2.96 -6.58
CA ILE A 153 -0.33 3.66 -5.65
C ILE A 153 -1.46 2.72 -5.26
N ASN A 154 -1.74 2.61 -3.97
CA ASN A 154 -2.87 1.85 -3.43
C ASN A 154 -3.94 2.83 -2.92
N LEU A 155 -5.08 2.87 -3.60
CA LEU A 155 -6.29 3.61 -3.20
C LEU A 155 -7.41 2.63 -2.85
N GLY A 156 -7.12 1.70 -1.95
CA GLY A 156 -8.09 0.81 -1.34
C GLY A 156 -8.89 1.52 -0.24
N PHE A 157 -10.21 1.44 -0.32
CA PHE A 157 -11.12 2.00 0.67
C PHE A 157 -12.11 0.94 1.14
N SER A 158 -11.81 0.35 2.31
CA SER A 158 -12.61 -0.68 2.97
C SER A 158 -14.08 -0.29 3.10
N GLY A 159 -14.96 -0.97 2.35
CA GLY A 159 -16.40 -0.71 2.33
C GLY A 159 -16.81 0.65 1.78
N SER A 160 -15.89 1.41 1.17
CA SER A 160 -16.10 2.82 0.77
C SER A 160 -15.67 3.14 -0.66
N ALA A 161 -15.10 2.20 -1.42
CA ALA A 161 -14.87 2.37 -2.85
C ALA A 161 -16.07 1.81 -3.61
N LEU A 162 -16.85 2.65 -4.28
CA LEU A 162 -18.13 2.27 -4.93
C LEU A 162 -18.20 2.65 -6.41
N GLY A 163 -17.11 3.12 -7.01
CA GLY A 163 -17.08 3.63 -8.38
C GLY A 163 -17.63 5.05 -8.47
N GLU A 164 -17.42 5.87 -7.43
CA GLU A 164 -17.89 7.25 -7.39
C GLU A 164 -17.26 8.10 -8.51
N THR A 165 -18.07 8.88 -9.23
CA THR A 165 -17.61 9.73 -10.34
C THR A 165 -16.46 10.66 -9.93
N ALA A 166 -16.57 11.28 -8.75
CA ALA A 166 -15.51 12.16 -8.23
C ALA A 166 -14.17 11.43 -8.04
N MET A 167 -14.21 10.15 -7.65
CA MET A 167 -13.00 9.32 -7.58
C MET A 167 -12.50 8.95 -8.96
N ALA A 168 -13.38 8.61 -9.91
CA ALA A 168 -12.99 8.33 -11.28
C ALA A 168 -12.26 9.51 -11.94
N GLU A 169 -12.78 10.73 -11.77
CA GLU A 169 -12.15 11.97 -12.23
C GLU A 169 -10.79 12.21 -11.57
N TYR A 170 -10.69 11.99 -10.26
CA TYR A 170 -9.42 12.10 -9.55
C TYR A 170 -8.38 11.07 -10.05
N LEU A 171 -8.78 9.81 -10.21
CA LEU A 171 -7.93 8.71 -10.66
C LEU A 171 -7.41 8.95 -12.09
N ALA A 172 -8.26 9.50 -12.96
CA ALA A 172 -7.89 9.83 -14.34
C ALA A 172 -6.80 10.92 -14.42
N GLY A 173 -6.66 11.75 -13.39
CA GLY A 173 -5.59 12.73 -13.27
C GLY A 173 -4.22 12.16 -12.87
N ILE A 174 -4.14 10.86 -12.53
CA ILE A 174 -2.91 10.21 -12.07
C ILE A 174 -2.26 9.45 -13.25
N PRO A 175 -1.11 9.90 -13.77
CA PRO A 175 -0.42 9.18 -14.84
C PRO A 175 0.06 7.81 -14.35
N CYS A 176 -0.45 6.75 -14.95
CA CYS A 176 -0.04 5.37 -14.64
C CYS A 176 0.12 4.55 -15.92
N ALA A 177 0.94 3.50 -15.85
CA ALA A 177 1.08 2.55 -16.96
C ALA A 177 -0.04 1.50 -16.94
N VAL A 178 -0.47 1.12 -15.73
CA VAL A 178 -1.54 0.16 -15.52
C VAL A 178 -2.50 0.69 -14.47
N PHE A 179 -3.79 0.69 -14.79
CA PHE A 179 -4.86 0.94 -13.83
C PHE A 179 -5.56 -0.37 -13.47
N VAL A 180 -5.69 -0.65 -12.17
CA VAL A 180 -6.37 -1.83 -11.63
C VAL A 180 -7.62 -1.39 -10.87
N CYS A 181 -8.79 -1.74 -11.40
CA CYS A 181 -10.09 -1.47 -10.79
C CYS A 181 -10.61 -2.75 -10.11
N ASP A 182 -10.68 -2.75 -8.78
CA ASP A 182 -11.01 -3.90 -7.93
C ASP A 182 -11.93 -3.48 -6.75
N TYR A 183 -12.97 -2.71 -7.06
CA TYR A 183 -13.96 -2.25 -6.07
C TYR A 183 -15.21 -3.13 -6.01
N ASP A 184 -15.39 -4.07 -6.94
CA ASP A 184 -16.57 -4.92 -7.12
C ASP A 184 -17.12 -5.50 -5.82
N TYR A 185 -16.25 -5.95 -4.91
CA TYR A 185 -16.67 -6.53 -3.62
C TYR A 185 -17.46 -5.55 -2.73
N ASN A 186 -17.20 -4.25 -2.84
CA ASN A 186 -17.96 -3.24 -2.12
C ASN A 186 -19.30 -2.91 -2.79
N ALA A 187 -19.49 -3.26 -4.08
CA ALA A 187 -20.71 -2.92 -4.78
C ALA A 187 -21.93 -3.58 -4.10
N PRO A 188 -22.97 -2.80 -3.72
CA PRO A 188 -24.11 -3.35 -2.97
C PRO A 188 -24.91 -4.41 -3.75
N SER A 189 -24.89 -4.32 -5.08
CA SER A 189 -25.57 -5.23 -6.00
C SER A 189 -24.88 -5.27 -7.36
N ALA A 190 -25.19 -6.29 -8.16
CA ALA A 190 -24.72 -6.38 -9.54
C ALA A 190 -25.25 -5.23 -10.43
N GLU A 191 -26.45 -4.70 -10.12
CA GLU A 191 -27.02 -3.54 -10.80
C GLU A 191 -26.21 -2.28 -10.51
N SER A 192 -25.91 -2.01 -9.24
CA SER A 192 -25.06 -0.87 -8.86
C SER A 192 -23.66 -0.98 -9.48
N LEU A 193 -23.09 -2.19 -9.55
CA LEU A 193 -21.81 -2.38 -10.24
C LEU A 193 -21.93 -2.08 -11.73
N ALA A 194 -22.97 -2.57 -12.41
CA ALA A 194 -23.19 -2.30 -13.83
C ALA A 194 -23.36 -0.79 -14.10
N GLU A 195 -24.01 -0.06 -13.20
CA GLU A 195 -24.21 1.39 -13.29
C GLU A 195 -22.92 2.20 -13.07
N THR A 196 -22.01 1.74 -12.19
CA THR A 196 -20.82 2.53 -11.82
C THR A 196 -19.53 2.09 -12.52
N HIS A 197 -19.46 0.87 -13.05
CA HIS A 197 -18.21 0.30 -13.54
C HIS A 197 -17.69 0.96 -14.82
N GLU A 198 -18.56 1.20 -15.81
CA GLU A 198 -18.16 1.95 -17.01
C GLU A 198 -17.84 3.42 -16.69
N PRO A 199 -18.66 4.17 -15.93
CA PRO A 199 -18.31 5.52 -15.50
C PRO A 199 -17.00 5.63 -14.69
N ALA A 200 -16.64 4.60 -13.92
CA ALA A 200 -15.37 4.57 -13.19
C ALA A 200 -14.14 4.44 -14.11
N LEU A 201 -14.31 3.87 -15.31
CA LEU A 201 -13.23 3.59 -16.26
C LEU A 201 -13.14 4.61 -17.39
N SER A 202 -14.26 5.20 -17.82
CA SER A 202 -14.32 6.10 -18.97
C SER A 202 -13.35 7.28 -18.84
N PRO A 203 -13.32 8.03 -17.72
CA PRO A 203 -12.41 9.16 -17.57
C PRO A 203 -10.92 8.75 -17.68
N ILE A 204 -10.58 7.58 -17.15
CA ILE A 204 -9.21 7.05 -17.18
C ILE A 204 -8.82 6.71 -18.61
N SER A 205 -9.70 6.06 -19.37
CA SER A 205 -9.45 5.69 -20.77
C SER A 205 -9.33 6.92 -21.69
N GLU A 206 -10.11 7.97 -21.41
CA GLU A 206 -10.12 9.22 -22.20
C GLU A 206 -8.90 10.11 -21.92
N ILE A 207 -8.51 10.25 -20.65
CA ILE A 207 -7.43 11.16 -20.22
C ILE A 207 -6.05 10.51 -20.36
N ALA A 208 -5.94 9.18 -20.24
CA ALA A 208 -4.68 8.44 -20.34
C ALA A 208 -3.98 8.49 -21.72
N ALA A 209 -4.57 9.16 -22.72
CA ALA A 209 -3.96 9.41 -24.03
C ALA A 209 -3.33 8.15 -24.68
N GLY A 210 -3.96 6.98 -24.50
CA GLY A 210 -3.62 5.75 -25.21
C GLY A 210 -2.40 4.96 -24.71
N ASN A 211 -1.78 5.32 -23.57
CA ASN A 211 -0.59 4.61 -23.04
C ASN A 211 -0.82 3.91 -21.68
N THR A 212 -2.05 3.87 -21.18
CA THR A 212 -2.39 3.17 -19.93
C THR A 212 -3.23 1.93 -20.23
N ASP A 213 -2.74 0.77 -19.81
CA ASP A 213 -3.51 -0.47 -19.85
C ASP A 213 -4.47 -0.52 -18.65
N CYS A 214 -5.77 -0.68 -18.92
CA CYS A 214 -6.78 -0.83 -17.86
C CYS A 214 -7.09 -2.31 -17.61
N VAL A 215 -7.01 -2.73 -16.35
CA VAL A 215 -7.29 -4.08 -15.87
C VAL A 215 -8.43 -4.02 -14.86
N CYS A 216 -9.53 -4.71 -15.15
CA CYS A 216 -10.65 -4.85 -14.22
C CYS A 216 -10.60 -6.25 -13.61
N ILE A 217 -10.63 -6.33 -12.28
CA ILE A 217 -10.67 -7.60 -11.55
C ILE A 217 -12.12 -7.84 -11.15
N LYS A 218 -12.73 -8.84 -11.77
CA LYS A 218 -14.11 -9.22 -11.44
C LYS A 218 -14.12 -10.12 -10.20
N THR A 219 -14.89 -9.74 -9.19
CA THR A 219 -15.24 -10.69 -8.14
C THR A 219 -16.36 -11.58 -8.68
N GLU A 220 -16.19 -12.90 -8.69
CA GLU A 220 -17.30 -13.81 -9.04
C GLU A 220 -18.41 -13.63 -8.01
N PHE A 221 -19.51 -12.95 -8.36
CA PHE A 221 -20.75 -13.08 -7.61
C PHE A 221 -21.24 -14.51 -7.85
N PRO A 222 -21.30 -15.40 -6.84
CA PRO A 222 -22.09 -16.59 -7.01
C PRO A 222 -23.54 -16.13 -7.13
N CYS A 223 -24.08 -16.13 -8.35
CA CYS A 223 -25.52 -16.20 -8.58
C CYS A 223 -25.99 -17.56 -8.04
N GLY A 224 -26.12 -17.66 -6.73
CA GLY A 224 -26.65 -18.82 -6.04
C GLY A 224 -27.74 -18.36 -5.11
N ASN A 225 -28.99 -18.66 -5.49
CA ASN A 225 -30.15 -18.56 -4.61
C ASN A 225 -29.78 -19.08 -3.22
N ARG A 226 -29.87 -18.23 -2.20
CA ARG A 226 -29.99 -18.71 -0.82
C ARG A 226 -31.37 -19.36 -0.73
N GLY A 227 -31.39 -20.68 -0.90
CA GLY A 227 -32.50 -21.53 -0.45
C GLY A 227 -32.47 -21.67 1.07
#